data_AF-A0A9E3FAH4-F1
#
_entry.id   AF-A0A9E3FAH4-F1
#
_cell.length_a   1.000
_cell.length_b   1.000
_cell.length_c   1.000
_cell.angle_alpha   90.00
_cell.angle_beta   90.00
_cell.angle_gamma   90.00
#
_symmetry.space_group_name_H-M   'P 1'
#
loop_
_entity.id
_entity.type
_entity.pdbx_description
1 polymer ?
#
loop_
_entity_poly.entity_id
_entity_poly.type
_entity_poly.pdbx_seq_one_letter_code
_entity_poly.pdbx_strand_id
1 'polypeptide(L)'
;MSNIEQYRGGYGGNTISRRAGRTIARMDDGVSVRLARLQNEAEIQADKVAAVSYVGTRAMQSAAMLSQMEQQLAQTVPIATTRLEGLANITAAAMAELVVDTAHIVRRI
;
A
#
# COMPACT_ATOMS: atom_id res chain seq x y z
N MET A 1 -1.92 44.38 -66.54
CA MET A 1 -1.80 42.91 -66.40
C MET A 1 -1.40 42.64 -64.96
N SER A 2 -2.36 42.26 -64.11
CA SER A 2 -2.12 41.96 -62.70
C SER A 2 -1.83 40.47 -62.57
N ASN A 3 -0.58 40.13 -62.23
CA ASN A 3 -0.19 38.78 -61.89
C ASN A 3 -0.77 38.46 -60.51
N ILE A 4 -1.85 37.67 -60.50
CA ILE A 4 -2.28 36.94 -59.31
C ILE A 4 -1.23 35.86 -59.08
N GLU A 5 -0.23 36.19 -58.27
CA GLU A 5 0.59 35.18 -57.60
C GLU A 5 -0.34 34.36 -56.71
N GLN A 6 -0.68 33.17 -57.19
CA GLN A 6 -1.35 32.17 -56.38
C GLN A 6 -0.42 31.85 -55.20
N TYR A 7 -0.78 32.35 -54.03
CA TYR A 7 -0.22 31.91 -52.76
C TYR A 7 -0.51 30.41 -52.61
N ARG A 8 0.44 29.58 -53.07
CA ARG A 8 0.43 28.12 -52.95
C ARG A 8 0.83 27.74 -51.52
N GLY A 9 0.04 28.18 -50.54
CA GLY A 9 0.17 27.79 -49.16
C GLY A 9 -0.68 26.56 -48.87
N GLY A 10 -0.09 25.53 -48.26
CA GLY A 10 -0.86 24.61 -47.42
C GLY A 10 -0.96 23.15 -47.86
N TYR A 11 0.16 22.46 -48.07
CA TYR A 11 0.18 20.99 -48.01
C TYR A 11 1.04 20.42 -46.86
N GLY A 12 1.77 21.27 -46.12
CA GLY A 12 2.61 20.86 -44.99
C GLY A 12 1.95 20.94 -43.60
N GLY A 13 0.96 21.83 -43.41
CA GLY A 13 0.35 22.06 -42.08
C GLY A 13 -0.56 20.91 -41.62
N ASN A 14 -1.45 20.43 -42.49
CA ASN A 14 -2.44 19.40 -42.15
C ASN A 14 -1.82 18.04 -41.80
N THR A 15 -0.69 17.68 -42.42
CA THR A 15 0.00 16.40 -42.16
C THR A 15 0.77 16.43 -40.84
N ILE A 16 1.38 17.57 -40.49
CA ILE A 16 2.05 17.78 -39.21
C ILE A 16 1.03 17.80 -38.06
N SER A 17 -0.09 18.51 -38.21
CA SER A 17 -1.16 18.55 -37.20
C SER A 17 -1.78 17.17 -36.95
N ARG A 18 -2.04 16.37 -38.00
CA ARG A 18 -2.53 14.98 -37.86
C ARG A 18 -1.48 14.04 -37.25
N ARG A 19 -0.20 14.31 -37.45
CA ARG A 19 0.89 13.53 -36.83
C ARG A 19 1.01 13.87 -35.34
N ALA A 20 0.98 15.15 -34.98
CA ALA A 20 0.97 15.61 -33.60
C ALA A 20 -0.25 15.08 -32.83
N GLY A 21 -1.46 15.15 -33.41
CA GLY A 21 -2.67 14.59 -32.79
C GLY A 21 -2.58 13.09 -32.50
N ARG A 22 -2.02 12.29 -33.42
CA ARG A 22 -1.78 10.85 -33.19
C ARG A 22 -0.73 10.60 -32.12
N THR A 23 0.32 11.41 -32.04
CA THR A 23 1.33 11.29 -30.99
C THR A 23 0.74 11.63 -29.63
N ILE A 24 -0.08 12.68 -29.53
CA ILE A 24 -0.78 13.07 -28.31
C ILE A 24 -1.76 11.98 -27.87
N ALA A 25 -2.58 11.44 -28.79
CA ALA A 25 -3.50 10.36 -28.47
C ALA A 25 -2.77 9.11 -27.94
N ARG A 26 -1.65 8.71 -28.55
CA ARG A 26 -0.83 7.58 -28.04
C ARG A 26 -0.19 7.88 -26.68
N MET A 27 0.18 9.13 -26.42
CA MET A 27 0.71 9.54 -25.12
C MET A 27 -0.39 9.50 -24.06
N ASP A 28 -1.60 9.95 -24.38
CA ASP A 28 -2.77 9.91 -23.51
C ASP A 28 -3.18 8.47 -23.18
N ASP A 29 -3.24 7.58 -24.18
CA ASP A 29 -3.44 6.14 -23.99
C ASP A 29 -2.35 5.56 -23.07
N GLY A 30 -1.09 5.93 -23.31
CA GLY A 30 0.04 5.48 -22.48
C GLY A 30 0.05 6.05 -21.06
N VAL A 31 -0.50 7.25 -20.85
CA VAL A 31 -0.71 7.83 -19.51
C VAL A 31 -1.83 7.09 -18.80
N SER A 32 -2.94 6.82 -19.49
CA SER A 32 -4.08 6.09 -18.94
C SER A 32 -3.69 4.68 -18.47
N VAL A 33 -2.90 3.95 -19.26
CA VAL A 33 -2.39 2.62 -18.87
C VAL A 33 -1.43 2.73 -17.67
N ARG A 34 -0.56 3.74 -17.63
CA ARG A 34 0.35 3.95 -16.49
C ARG A 34 -0.39 4.32 -15.21
N LEU A 35 -1.42 5.15 -15.31
CA LEU A 35 -2.27 5.53 -14.19
C LEU A 35 -3.04 4.30 -13.65
N ALA A 36 -3.62 3.49 -14.53
CA ALA A 36 -4.30 2.26 -14.14
C ALA A 36 -3.37 1.27 -13.42
N ARG A 37 -2.10 1.16 -13.86
CA ARG A 37 -1.08 0.35 -13.17
C ARG A 37 -0.74 0.91 -11.79
N LEU A 38 -0.52 2.23 -11.70
CA LEU A 38 -0.21 2.89 -10.42
C LEU A 38 -1.37 2.75 -9.42
N GLN A 39 -2.61 2.88 -9.88
CA GLN A 39 -3.80 2.69 -9.04
C GLN A 39 -3.86 1.25 -8.51
N ASN A 40 -3.69 0.25 -9.37
CA ASN A 40 -3.62 -1.14 -8.96
C ASN A 40 -2.50 -1.40 -7.93
N GLU A 41 -1.31 -0.86 -8.17
CA GLU A 41 -0.19 -0.99 -7.23
C GLU A 41 -0.51 -0.32 -5.88
N ALA A 42 -1.14 0.86 -5.90
CA ALA A 42 -1.55 1.56 -4.67
C ALA A 42 -2.63 0.80 -3.89
N GLU A 43 -3.61 0.22 -4.58
CA GLU A 43 -4.64 -0.63 -3.98
C GLU A 43 -4.01 -1.85 -3.31
N ILE A 44 -3.09 -2.53 -3.99
CA ILE A 44 -2.32 -3.64 -3.40
C ILE A 44 -1.58 -3.17 -2.15
N GLN A 45 -0.91 -2.02 -2.17
CA GLN A 45 -0.21 -1.52 -0.98
C GLN A 45 -1.17 -1.16 0.16
N ALA A 46 -2.34 -0.61 -0.14
CA ALA A 46 -3.36 -0.29 0.87
C ALA A 46 -3.87 -1.57 1.56
N ASP A 47 -4.14 -2.63 0.79
CA ASP A 47 -4.57 -3.92 1.31
C ASP A 47 -3.47 -4.58 2.17
N LYS A 48 -2.21 -4.45 1.75
CA LYS A 48 -1.05 -4.91 2.54
C LYS A 48 -0.99 -4.22 3.90
N VAL A 49 -1.18 -2.90 3.94
CA VAL A 49 -1.23 -2.14 5.19
C VAL A 49 -2.40 -2.59 6.04
N ALA A 50 -3.59 -2.74 5.47
CA ALA A 50 -4.78 -3.19 6.19
C ALA A 50 -4.59 -4.56 6.85
N ALA A 51 -3.97 -5.51 6.15
CA ALA A 51 -3.66 -6.84 6.69
C ALA A 51 -2.71 -6.77 7.89
N VAL A 52 -1.61 -6.04 7.80
CA VAL A 52 -0.66 -5.87 8.90
C VAL A 52 -1.30 -5.13 10.07
N SER A 53 -2.07 -4.07 9.80
CA SER A 53 -2.80 -3.31 10.83
C SER A 53 -3.82 -4.18 11.57
N TYR A 54 -4.54 -5.06 10.86
CA TYR A 54 -5.50 -5.97 11.47
C TYR A 54 -4.81 -6.91 12.49
N VAL A 55 -3.74 -7.58 12.08
CA VAL A 55 -3.00 -8.51 12.96
C VAL A 55 -2.33 -7.76 14.11
N GLY A 56 -1.72 -6.60 13.84
CA GLY A 56 -1.11 -5.76 14.87
C GLY A 56 -2.11 -5.27 15.91
N THR A 57 -3.30 -4.83 15.48
CA THR A 57 -4.37 -4.41 16.40
C THR A 57 -4.85 -5.58 17.26
N ARG A 58 -5.01 -6.76 16.66
CA ARG A 58 -5.40 -7.98 17.38
C ARG A 58 -4.34 -8.42 18.40
N ALA A 59 -3.07 -8.31 18.05
CA ALA A 59 -1.94 -8.58 18.95
C ALA A 59 -1.94 -7.61 20.13
N MET A 60 -2.09 -6.30 19.89
CA MET A 60 -2.15 -5.29 20.97
C MET A 60 -3.33 -5.51 21.92
N GLN A 61 -4.52 -5.83 21.38
CA GLN A 61 -5.69 -6.16 22.20
C GLN A 61 -5.43 -7.38 23.09
N SER A 62 -4.85 -8.44 22.50
CA SER A 62 -4.52 -9.67 23.23
C SER A 62 -3.46 -9.41 24.31
N ALA A 63 -2.43 -8.62 24.01
CA ALA A 63 -1.40 -8.23 24.97
C ALA A 63 -1.98 -7.42 26.14
N ALA A 64 -2.90 -6.48 25.86
CA ALA A 64 -3.58 -5.72 26.91
C ALA A 64 -4.41 -6.62 27.84
N MET A 65 -5.17 -7.58 27.27
CA MET A 65 -5.92 -8.56 28.06
C MET A 65 -4.99 -9.44 28.90
N LEU A 66 -3.84 -9.83 28.35
CA LEU A 66 -2.84 -10.64 29.06
C LEU A 66 -2.27 -9.89 30.27
N SER A 67 -1.89 -8.62 30.12
CA SER A 67 -1.41 -7.79 31.22
C SER A 67 -2.48 -7.59 32.30
N GLN A 68 -3.75 -7.45 31.90
CA GLN A 68 -4.85 -7.37 32.87
C GLN A 68 -5.00 -8.68 33.67
N MET A 69 -4.92 -9.84 32.99
CA MET A 69 -4.97 -11.14 33.64
C MET A 69 -3.78 -11.34 34.59
N GLU A 70 -2.58 -10.94 34.19
CA GLU A 70 -1.37 -11.01 35.01
C GLU A 70 -1.55 -10.22 36.31
N GLN A 71 -2.04 -8.97 36.23
CA GLN A 71 -2.31 -8.16 37.41
C GLN A 71 -3.33 -8.81 38.35
N GLN A 72 -4.42 -9.34 37.81
CA GLN A 72 -5.44 -10.02 38.63
C GLN A 72 -4.89 -11.27 39.33
N LEU A 73 -4.11 -12.07 38.61
CA LEU A 73 -3.51 -13.30 39.14
C LEU A 73 -2.42 -13.00 40.16
N ALA A 74 -1.62 -11.93 39.98
CA ALA A 74 -0.61 -11.51 40.94
C ALA A 74 -1.23 -11.11 42.29
N GLN A 75 -2.41 -10.50 42.29
CA GLN A 75 -3.15 -10.20 43.52
C GLN A 75 -3.67 -11.47 44.23
N THR A 76 -3.97 -12.52 43.46
CA THR A 76 -4.53 -13.77 43.98
C THR A 76 -3.43 -14.73 44.45
N VAL A 77 -2.31 -14.80 43.72
CA VAL A 77 -1.20 -15.72 43.99
C VAL A 77 0.14 -14.96 43.89
N PRO A 78 0.53 -14.21 44.94
CA PRO A 78 1.73 -13.34 44.88
C PRO A 78 3.04 -14.11 44.67
N ILE A 79 3.11 -15.36 45.12
CA ILE A 79 4.31 -16.21 44.96
C ILE A 79 4.55 -16.62 43.49
N ALA A 80 3.52 -16.54 42.65
CA ALA A 80 3.60 -16.93 41.24
C ALA A 80 3.90 -15.75 40.30
N THR A 81 3.93 -14.51 40.78
CA THR A 81 4.04 -13.29 39.96
C THR A 81 5.19 -13.35 38.96
N THR A 82 6.40 -13.72 39.37
CA THR A 82 7.56 -13.80 38.46
C THR A 82 7.39 -14.86 37.36
N ARG A 83 6.66 -15.96 37.65
CA ARG A 83 6.35 -16.99 36.63
C ARG A 83 5.30 -16.50 35.65
N LEU A 84 4.30 -15.76 36.15
CA LEU A 84 3.26 -15.15 35.33
C LEU A 84 3.83 -14.08 34.40
N GLU A 85 4.71 -13.21 34.91
CA GLU A 85 5.45 -12.22 34.12
C GLU A 85 6.27 -12.89 33.01
N GLY A 86 6.97 -13.98 33.32
CA GLY A 86 7.70 -14.76 32.33
C GLY A 86 6.82 -15.31 31.20
N LEU A 87 5.64 -15.85 31.54
CA LEU A 87 4.67 -16.31 30.55
C LEU A 87 4.09 -15.15 29.73
N ALA A 88 3.83 -14.01 30.38
CA ALA A 88 3.32 -12.81 29.72
C ALA A 88 4.31 -12.32 28.64
N ASN A 89 5.59 -12.23 29.02
CA ASN A 89 6.66 -11.79 28.14
C ASN A 89 6.86 -12.72 26.93
N ILE A 90 6.88 -14.05 27.14
CA ILE A 90 7.00 -15.03 26.04
C ILE A 90 5.82 -14.91 25.08
N THR A 91 4.61 -14.77 25.62
CA THR A 91 3.39 -14.65 24.81
C THR A 91 3.37 -13.36 24.01
N ALA A 92 3.77 -12.23 24.62
CA ALA A 92 3.89 -10.95 23.92
C ALA A 92 4.95 -11.00 22.82
N ALA A 93 6.08 -11.67 23.06
CA ALA A 93 7.13 -11.88 22.07
C ALA A 93 6.62 -12.71 20.87
N ALA A 94 5.92 -13.82 21.13
CA ALA A 94 5.33 -14.64 20.07
C ALA A 94 4.29 -13.87 19.24
N MET A 95 3.47 -13.04 19.88
CA MET A 95 2.54 -12.16 19.16
C MET A 95 3.28 -11.15 18.27
N ALA A 96 4.38 -10.57 18.75
CA ALA A 96 5.19 -9.64 17.97
C ALA A 96 5.83 -10.34 16.75
N GLU A 97 6.34 -11.57 16.92
CA GLU A 97 6.88 -12.38 15.83
C GLU A 97 5.84 -12.63 14.74
N LEU A 98 4.61 -13.00 15.11
CA LEU A 98 3.52 -13.20 14.15
C LEU A 98 3.15 -11.91 13.37
N VAL A 99 3.25 -10.74 13.99
CA VAL A 99 3.04 -9.46 13.30
C VAL A 99 4.16 -9.21 12.27
N VAL A 100 5.41 -9.49 12.64
CA VAL A 100 6.58 -9.38 11.75
C VAL A 100 6.48 -10.37 10.58
N ASP A 101 6.12 -11.62 10.86
CA ASP A 101 5.92 -12.65 9.84
C ASP A 101 4.81 -12.25 8.87
N THR A 102 3.70 -11.71 9.39
CA THR A 102 2.62 -11.18 8.55
C THR A 102 3.14 -10.09 7.62
N ALA A 103 3.92 -9.14 8.13
CA ALA A 103 4.52 -8.09 7.30
C ALA A 103 5.46 -8.67 6.22
N HIS A 104 6.21 -9.73 6.53
CA HIS A 104 7.07 -10.41 5.56
C HIS A 104 6.29 -11.17 4.49
N ILE A 105 5.24 -11.89 4.86
CA ILE A 105 4.36 -12.63 3.93
C ILE A 105 3.71 -11.64 2.96
N VAL A 106 3.09 -10.60 3.50
CA VAL A 106 2.35 -9.59 2.76
C VAL A 106 3.27 -8.77 1.83
N ARG A 107 4.53 -8.54 2.21
CA ARG A 107 5.53 -7.90 1.35
C ARG A 107 5.87 -8.72 0.10
N ARG A 108 5.78 -10.06 0.16
CA ARG A 108 6.14 -10.97 -0.94
C ARG A 108 5.02 -11.18 -1.97
N ILE A 109 3.78 -10.88 -1.60
CA ILE A 109 2.61 -10.86 -2.50
C ILE A 109 2.76 -9.69 -3.47
#